data_AF-A0A344LKR7-F1
#
_entry.id   AF-A0A344LKR7-F1
#
_cell.length_a   1.000
_cell.length_b   1.000
_cell.length_c   1.000
_cell.angle_alpha   90.00
_cell.angle_beta   90.00
_cell.angle_gamma   90.00
#
_symmetry.space_group_name_H-M   'P 1'
#
loop_
_entity.id
_entity.type
_entity.pdbx_description
1 polymer ?
#
loop_
_entity_poly.entity_id
_entity_poly.type
_entity_poly.pdbx_seq_one_letter_code
_entity_poly.pdbx_strand_id
1 'polypeptide(L)'
;MWPLGLLLLAGCSAEPPESASETAVASPAPVELTAANGRDYPACADGNCEVLVSGPVEIALSGTAGITKLVVRAVEGNGIRFETQGDGTSSGSLSTNCVSTFYENGSGSRCSTGAQPAPEPTDGVVAMQLAEVRDGTAILRVVSGKPGPPPASLAPRIPTFEIPKPPFAG
;
A
#
# COMPACT_ATOMS: atom_id res chain seq x y z
N MET A 1 -38.29 -42.11 3.25
CA MET A 1 -39.27 -42.78 4.13
C MET A 1 -38.64 -43.00 5.51
N TRP A 2 -39.38 -42.64 6.56
CA TRP A 2 -39.15 -42.89 8.00
C TRP A 2 -38.94 -44.38 8.38
N PRO A 3 -38.63 -44.75 9.65
CA PRO A 3 -38.77 -44.00 10.92
C PRO A 3 -37.50 -44.00 11.83
N LEU A 4 -37.30 -43.07 12.77
CA LEU A 4 -37.99 -42.86 14.06
C LEU A 4 -37.96 -44.10 14.99
N GLY A 5 -37.05 -44.08 15.96
CA GLY A 5 -36.94 -45.09 17.01
C GLY A 5 -36.35 -44.49 18.28
N LEU A 6 -37.24 -44.11 19.20
CA LEU A 6 -36.98 -43.57 20.53
C LEU A 6 -36.67 -44.73 21.49
N LEU A 7 -35.57 -44.69 22.24
CA LEU A 7 -35.28 -45.61 23.34
C LEU A 7 -34.80 -44.83 24.56
N LEU A 8 -35.67 -44.76 25.57
CA LEU A 8 -35.39 -44.25 26.92
C LEU A 8 -34.75 -45.38 27.74
N LEU A 9 -33.54 -45.16 28.23
CA LEU A 9 -32.93 -45.97 29.29
C LEU A 9 -32.66 -45.06 30.49
N ALA A 10 -33.37 -45.33 31.59
CA ALA A 10 -33.03 -44.87 32.91
C ALA A 10 -31.87 -45.72 33.46
N GLY A 11 -30.82 -45.06 33.94
CA GLY A 11 -29.65 -45.71 34.56
C GLY A 11 -29.02 -44.78 35.59
N CYS A 12 -28.85 -45.30 36.81
CA CYS A 12 -28.37 -44.63 38.01
C CYS A 12 -26.83 -44.55 38.08
N SER A 13 -26.36 -43.60 38.91
CA SER A 13 -25.01 -43.47 39.51
C SER A 13 -23.85 -42.96 38.65
N ALA A 14 -23.37 -41.76 38.98
CA ALA A 14 -22.00 -41.52 39.47
C ALA A 14 -21.84 -40.04 39.92
N GLU A 15 -20.99 -39.82 40.92
CA GLU A 15 -20.53 -38.56 41.52
C GLU A 15 -20.53 -37.31 40.60
N PRO A 16 -20.88 -36.12 41.11
CA PRO A 16 -20.51 -34.90 40.43
C PRO A 16 -18.99 -34.71 40.54
N PRO A 17 -18.23 -34.73 39.43
CA PRO A 17 -16.84 -34.31 39.47
C PRO A 17 -16.82 -32.83 39.88
N GLU A 18 -15.96 -32.54 40.85
CA GLU A 18 -15.55 -31.20 41.25
C GLU A 18 -15.29 -30.38 40.00
N SER A 19 -16.18 -29.43 39.71
CA SER A 19 -16.09 -28.55 38.57
C SER A 19 -14.95 -27.58 38.85
N ALA A 20 -13.74 -28.01 38.50
CA ALA A 20 -12.63 -27.10 38.27
C ALA A 20 -13.07 -26.16 37.14
N SER A 21 -13.57 -24.99 37.52
CA SER A 21 -13.66 -23.84 36.62
C SER A 21 -12.23 -23.46 36.26
N GLU A 22 -11.67 -24.16 35.27
CA GLU A 22 -10.57 -23.61 34.49
C GLU A 22 -11.09 -22.32 33.88
N THR A 23 -10.62 -21.22 34.48
CA THR A 23 -10.78 -19.89 33.92
C THR A 23 -10.10 -19.92 32.57
N ALA A 24 -10.89 -20.05 31.50
CA ALA A 24 -10.41 -19.94 30.14
C ALA A 24 -9.74 -18.57 30.00
N VAL A 25 -8.41 -18.56 30.00
CA VAL A 25 -7.62 -17.37 29.72
C VAL A 25 -7.97 -16.99 28.30
N ALA A 26 -8.76 -15.93 28.13
CA ALA A 26 -9.14 -15.42 26.82
C ALA A 26 -7.85 -15.12 26.04
N SER A 27 -7.62 -15.86 24.95
CA SER A 27 -6.53 -15.53 24.03
C SER A 27 -6.77 -14.11 23.50
N PRO A 28 -5.74 -13.25 23.47
CA PRO A 28 -5.89 -11.94 22.86
C PRO A 28 -6.34 -12.11 21.40
N ALA A 29 -7.35 -11.34 21.01
CA ALA A 29 -7.81 -11.30 19.63
C ALA A 29 -6.65 -10.84 18.71
N PRO A 30 -6.58 -11.33 17.47
CA PRO A 30 -5.61 -10.85 16.50
C PRO A 30 -5.72 -9.33 16.33
N VAL A 31 -4.59 -8.61 16.35
CA VAL A 31 -4.56 -7.17 16.08
C VAL A 31 -4.82 -6.97 14.60
N GLU A 32 -5.97 -6.39 14.26
CA GLU A 32 -6.34 -6.10 12.88
C GLU A 32 -5.48 -4.98 12.29
N LEU A 33 -5.10 -5.13 11.01
CA LEU A 33 -4.48 -4.05 10.26
C LEU A 33 -5.45 -2.87 10.16
N THR A 34 -4.99 -1.69 10.54
CA THR A 34 -5.79 -0.46 10.49
C THR A 34 -5.06 0.57 9.65
N ALA A 35 -5.72 1.04 8.59
CA ALA A 35 -5.27 2.18 7.78
C ALA A 35 -6.11 3.41 8.14
N ALA A 36 -5.53 4.60 8.05
CA ALA A 36 -6.23 5.85 8.40
C ALA A 36 -7.58 6.04 7.68
N ASN A 37 -7.67 5.64 6.41
CA ASN A 37 -8.89 5.71 5.59
C ASN A 37 -9.55 4.35 5.36
N GLY A 38 -9.09 3.27 6.02
CA GLY A 38 -9.65 1.93 5.82
C GLY A 38 -9.65 1.51 4.34
N ARG A 39 -10.81 1.15 3.78
CA ARG A 39 -10.96 0.82 2.33
C ARG A 39 -11.64 1.94 1.53
N ASP A 40 -11.63 3.17 2.05
CA ASP A 40 -12.22 4.34 1.39
C ASP A 40 -11.26 4.92 0.34
N TYR A 41 -11.17 4.27 -0.83
CA TYR A 41 -10.29 4.71 -1.91
C TYR A 41 -10.58 6.12 -2.46
N PRO A 42 -11.84 6.61 -2.49
CA PRO A 42 -12.13 8.01 -2.80
C PRO A 42 -11.41 9.02 -1.91
N ALA A 43 -11.01 8.65 -0.68
CA ALA A 43 -10.21 9.52 0.18
C ALA A 43 -8.83 9.86 -0.41
N CYS A 44 -8.34 9.09 -1.39
CA CYS A 44 -7.09 9.33 -2.10
C CYS A 44 -7.19 10.38 -3.22
N ALA A 45 -8.36 10.98 -3.45
CA ALA A 45 -8.56 11.90 -4.57
C ALA A 45 -7.61 13.12 -4.54
N ASP A 46 -7.16 13.56 -3.37
CA ASP A 46 -6.17 14.63 -3.21
C ASP A 46 -4.71 14.12 -3.21
N GLY A 47 -4.53 12.81 -3.33
CA GLY A 47 -3.24 12.12 -3.27
C GLY A 47 -2.63 12.03 -1.87
N ASN A 48 -3.41 12.19 -0.79
CA ASN A 48 -2.96 12.10 0.59
C ASN A 48 -3.88 11.17 1.40
N CYS A 49 -3.59 9.88 1.36
CA CYS A 49 -4.41 8.85 2.00
C CYS A 49 -3.59 7.66 2.49
N GLU A 50 -4.19 6.87 3.36
CA GLU A 50 -3.71 5.55 3.74
C GLU A 50 -4.86 4.54 3.70
N VAL A 51 -4.76 3.54 2.83
CA VAL A 51 -5.82 2.58 2.55
C VAL A 51 -5.36 1.13 2.63
N LEU A 52 -6.29 0.22 2.96
CA LEU A 52 -6.12 -1.22 2.94
C LEU A 52 -6.39 -1.76 1.53
N VAL A 53 -5.45 -2.50 0.99
CA VAL A 53 -5.56 -3.15 -0.32
C VAL A 53 -5.33 -4.64 -0.16
N SER A 54 -6.32 -5.46 -0.53
CA SER A 54 -6.24 -6.94 -0.43
C SER A 54 -6.26 -7.64 -1.80
N GLY A 55 -6.31 -6.87 -2.89
CA GLY A 55 -6.47 -7.39 -4.25
C GLY A 55 -6.45 -6.28 -5.30
N PRO A 56 -6.81 -6.60 -6.56
CA PRO A 56 -6.81 -5.62 -7.64
C PRO A 56 -7.78 -4.47 -7.35
N VAL A 57 -7.32 -3.23 -7.48
CA VAL A 57 -8.13 -2.02 -7.26
C VAL A 57 -7.62 -0.85 -8.09
N GLU A 58 -8.54 0.02 -8.49
CA GLU A 58 -8.24 1.32 -9.10
C GLU A 58 -8.52 2.44 -8.10
N ILE A 59 -7.56 3.36 -7.94
CA ILE A 59 -7.60 4.48 -7.01
C ILE A 59 -7.42 5.75 -7.84
N ALA A 60 -8.41 6.65 -7.80
CA ALA A 60 -8.35 7.93 -8.48
C ALA A 60 -7.50 8.94 -7.69
N LEU A 61 -6.69 9.72 -8.40
CA LEU A 61 -5.77 10.72 -7.84
C LEU A 61 -5.96 12.08 -8.53
N SER A 62 -5.45 13.14 -7.91
CA SER A 62 -5.63 14.54 -8.31
C SER A 62 -4.94 14.96 -9.61
N GLY A 63 -4.01 14.16 -10.14
CA GLY A 63 -3.20 14.52 -11.31
C GLY A 63 -1.80 15.04 -10.98
N THR A 64 -1.39 15.11 -9.69
CA THR A 64 0.00 15.46 -9.34
C THR A 64 1.00 14.52 -10.03
N ALA A 65 2.13 15.06 -10.47
CA ALA A 65 3.12 14.33 -11.28
C ALA A 65 2.57 13.76 -12.62
N GLY A 66 1.42 14.26 -13.09
CA GLY A 66 0.74 13.74 -14.27
C GLY A 66 0.02 12.41 -14.02
N ILE A 67 -0.20 12.01 -12.76
CA ILE A 67 -0.84 10.74 -12.40
C ILE A 67 -2.27 10.99 -11.91
N THR A 68 -3.25 10.51 -12.67
CA THR A 68 -4.68 10.62 -12.34
C THR A 68 -5.26 9.32 -11.80
N LYS A 69 -4.55 8.20 -11.95
CA LYS A 69 -4.99 6.90 -11.45
C LYS A 69 -3.82 6.03 -11.04
N LEU A 70 -3.97 5.36 -9.90
CA LEU A 70 -3.13 4.27 -9.44
C LEU A 70 -3.93 2.96 -9.52
N VAL A 71 -3.37 1.95 -10.17
CA VAL A 71 -3.98 0.63 -10.29
C VAL A 71 -3.11 -0.38 -9.57
N VAL A 72 -3.59 -0.90 -8.44
CA VAL A 72 -2.95 -2.04 -7.80
C VAL A 72 -3.43 -3.29 -8.50
N ARG A 73 -2.50 -4.11 -8.99
CA ARG A 73 -2.79 -5.34 -9.74
C ARG A 73 -2.81 -6.57 -8.84
N ALA A 74 -1.92 -6.62 -7.85
CA ALA A 74 -1.82 -7.74 -6.92
C ALA A 74 -1.10 -7.32 -5.63
N VAL A 75 -1.39 -8.03 -4.54
CA VAL A 75 -0.58 -8.03 -3.30
C VAL A 75 0.22 -9.33 -3.29
N GLU A 76 1.53 -9.24 -3.16
CA GLU A 76 2.46 -10.37 -3.32
C GLU A 76 3.57 -10.34 -2.30
N GLY A 77 3.69 -11.40 -1.49
CA GLY A 77 4.70 -11.48 -0.44
C GLY A 77 4.61 -10.28 0.50
N ASN A 78 5.66 -9.46 0.54
CA ASN A 78 5.74 -8.24 1.34
C ASN A 78 5.53 -6.95 0.52
N GLY A 79 4.85 -7.05 -0.63
CA GLY A 79 4.72 -5.95 -1.59
C GLY A 79 3.42 -5.95 -2.41
N ILE A 80 3.36 -5.03 -3.38
CA ILE A 80 2.32 -4.93 -4.40
C ILE A 80 2.92 -4.83 -5.80
N ARG A 81 2.16 -5.28 -6.81
CA ARG A 81 2.35 -4.89 -8.22
C ARG A 81 1.36 -3.80 -8.57
N PHE A 82 1.81 -2.76 -9.28
CA PHE A 82 0.98 -1.61 -9.60
C PHE A 82 1.26 -1.05 -11.00
N GLU A 83 0.33 -0.21 -11.45
CA GLU A 83 0.45 0.67 -12.61
C GLU A 83 0.00 2.08 -12.23
N THR A 84 0.63 3.10 -12.81
CA THR A 84 0.17 4.48 -12.76
C THR A 84 -0.31 4.90 -14.15
N GLN A 85 -1.37 5.70 -14.21
CA GLN A 85 -1.94 6.24 -15.44
C GLN A 85 -2.21 7.74 -15.30
N GLY A 86 -2.19 8.43 -16.44
CA GLY A 86 -2.47 9.86 -16.58
C GLY A 86 -1.84 10.38 -17.87
N ASP A 87 -0.92 11.32 -17.78
CA ASP A 87 -0.17 11.85 -18.94
C ASP A 87 0.73 10.79 -19.59
N GLY A 88 1.06 9.75 -18.84
CA GLY A 88 1.69 8.53 -19.32
C GLY A 88 1.26 7.32 -18.50
N THR A 89 1.77 6.14 -18.90
CA THR A 89 1.55 4.89 -18.17
C THR A 89 2.88 4.32 -17.70
N SER A 90 2.94 3.92 -16.44
CA SER A 90 4.10 3.22 -15.87
C SER A 90 3.63 2.01 -15.06
N SER A 91 4.49 1.01 -14.91
CA SER A 91 4.24 -0.16 -14.09
C SER A 91 5.43 -0.45 -13.19
N GLY A 92 5.18 -1.09 -12.05
CA GLY A 92 6.23 -1.42 -11.10
C GLY A 92 5.77 -2.31 -9.96
N SER A 93 6.71 -2.52 -9.04
CA SER A 93 6.47 -3.22 -7.78
C SER A 93 6.96 -2.36 -6.63
N LEU A 94 6.25 -2.41 -5.51
CA LEU A 94 6.58 -1.69 -4.28
C LEU A 94 6.59 -2.66 -3.11
N SER A 95 7.68 -2.71 -2.37
CA SER A 95 7.80 -3.50 -1.13
C SER A 95 7.73 -2.61 0.11
N THR A 96 7.40 -3.21 1.25
CA THR A 96 7.30 -2.57 2.59
C THR A 96 8.52 -1.77 3.05
N ASN A 97 9.69 -2.07 2.53
CA ASN A 97 10.95 -1.40 2.89
C ASN A 97 11.39 -0.33 1.88
N CYS A 98 10.54 -0.01 0.91
CA CYS A 98 10.80 0.96 -0.14
C CYS A 98 9.74 2.07 -0.17
N VAL A 99 10.15 3.24 -0.66
CA VAL A 99 9.29 4.34 -1.06
C VAL A 99 9.54 4.59 -2.54
N SER A 100 8.49 4.57 -3.35
CA SER A 100 8.55 4.98 -4.76
C SER A 100 8.03 6.40 -4.91
N THR A 101 8.76 7.22 -5.65
CA THR A 101 8.43 8.62 -5.92
C THR A 101 8.27 8.81 -7.41
N PHE A 102 7.24 9.55 -7.81
CA PHE A 102 6.93 9.91 -9.18
C PHE A 102 6.88 11.43 -9.29
N TYR A 103 7.38 11.94 -10.40
CA TYR A 103 7.37 13.35 -10.73
C TYR A 103 7.28 13.48 -12.25
N GLU A 104 7.10 14.71 -12.72
CA GLU A 104 7.00 14.97 -14.16
C GLU A 104 8.23 14.39 -14.89
N ASN A 105 7.98 13.53 -15.89
CA ASN A 105 8.99 12.87 -16.71
C ASN A 105 9.97 11.95 -15.96
N GLY A 106 9.64 11.47 -14.76
CA GLY A 106 10.53 10.57 -14.03
C GLY A 106 9.94 9.85 -12.83
N SER A 107 10.69 8.86 -12.37
CA SER A 107 10.40 8.16 -11.13
C SER A 107 11.70 7.72 -10.46
N GLY A 108 11.61 7.43 -9.17
CA GLY A 108 12.72 6.94 -8.38
C GLY A 108 12.21 6.09 -7.23
N SER A 109 13.10 5.29 -6.64
CA SER A 109 12.78 4.48 -5.46
C SER A 109 13.92 4.58 -4.46
N ARG A 110 13.56 4.60 -3.17
CA ARG A 110 14.51 4.52 -2.05
C ARG A 110 14.12 3.35 -1.19
N CYS A 111 15.09 2.51 -0.88
CA CYS A 111 14.87 1.29 -0.10
C CYS A 111 15.85 1.21 1.07
N SER A 112 15.43 0.58 2.16
CA SER A 112 16.30 0.28 3.29
C SER A 112 16.11 -1.16 3.78
N THR A 113 16.90 -1.57 4.77
CA THR A 113 16.74 -2.88 5.42
C THR A 113 15.59 -2.91 6.45
N GLY A 114 15.03 -1.75 6.81
CA GLY A 114 13.97 -1.64 7.81
C GLY A 114 12.75 -0.86 7.30
N ALA A 115 11.85 -0.57 8.23
CA ALA A 115 10.70 0.30 7.97
C ALA A 115 11.18 1.68 7.50
N GLN A 116 10.55 2.19 6.45
CA GLN A 116 10.79 3.55 5.99
C GLN A 116 9.91 4.53 6.76
N PRO A 117 10.40 5.73 7.10
CA PRO A 117 9.54 6.76 7.65
C PRO A 117 8.44 7.13 6.65
N ALA A 118 7.36 7.70 7.16
CA ALA A 118 6.32 8.30 6.35
C ALA A 118 6.93 9.27 5.33
N PRO A 119 6.58 9.19 4.02
CA PRO A 119 6.92 10.24 3.09
C PRO A 119 6.25 11.55 3.50
N GLU A 120 6.98 12.65 3.38
CA GLU A 120 6.45 14.00 3.54
C GLU A 120 5.92 14.52 2.19
N PRO A 121 4.82 15.29 2.18
CA PRO A 121 4.33 15.93 0.97
C PRO A 121 5.39 16.78 0.29
N THR A 122 5.54 16.62 -1.03
CA THR A 122 6.48 17.39 -1.83
C THR A 122 5.79 17.85 -3.10
N ASP A 123 5.84 19.15 -3.38
CA ASP A 123 5.17 19.75 -4.54
C ASP A 123 5.65 19.10 -5.86
N GLY A 124 4.71 18.83 -6.76
CA GLY A 124 4.99 18.15 -8.04
C GLY A 124 5.38 16.67 -7.92
N VAL A 125 5.28 16.08 -6.72
CA VAL A 125 5.68 14.69 -6.46
C VAL A 125 4.52 13.89 -5.90
N VAL A 126 4.41 12.63 -6.33
CA VAL A 126 3.60 11.59 -5.69
C VAL A 126 4.54 10.55 -5.09
N ALA A 127 4.43 10.29 -3.80
CA ALA A 127 5.15 9.25 -3.09
C ALA A 127 4.20 8.11 -2.70
N MET A 128 4.62 6.88 -2.95
CA MET A 128 3.94 5.67 -2.54
C MET A 128 4.80 4.88 -1.57
N GLN A 129 4.18 4.39 -0.51
CA GLN A 129 4.80 3.54 0.49
C GLN A 129 3.83 2.44 0.92
N LEU A 130 4.34 1.24 1.19
CA LEU A 130 3.60 0.23 1.95
C LEU A 130 4.03 0.30 3.41
N ALA A 131 3.14 0.76 4.29
CA ALA A 131 3.45 0.85 5.71
C ALA A 131 3.56 -0.56 6.34
N GLU A 132 2.73 -1.49 5.88
CA GLU A 132 2.73 -2.89 6.30
C GLU A 132 2.08 -3.77 5.23
N VAL A 133 2.46 -5.06 5.18
CA VAL A 133 1.71 -6.12 4.50
C VAL A 133 1.56 -7.29 5.47
N ARG A 134 0.31 -7.73 5.70
CA ARG A 134 -0.02 -8.86 6.56
C ARG A 134 -1.20 -9.63 5.97
N ASP A 135 -1.13 -10.95 5.96
CA ASP A 135 -2.22 -11.83 5.54
C ASP A 135 -2.84 -11.46 4.17
N GLY A 136 -1.98 -11.12 3.19
CA GLY A 136 -2.41 -10.73 1.83
C GLY A 136 -3.08 -9.36 1.74
N THR A 137 -3.04 -8.55 2.80
CA THR A 137 -3.53 -7.17 2.82
C THR A 137 -2.38 -6.20 3.07
N ALA A 138 -2.29 -5.17 2.25
CA ALA A 138 -1.31 -4.11 2.33
C ALA A 138 -1.94 -2.82 2.89
N ILE A 139 -1.21 -2.10 3.74
CA ILE A 139 -1.48 -0.70 4.07
C ILE A 139 -0.70 0.15 3.06
N LEU A 140 -1.40 0.64 2.04
CA LEU A 140 -0.86 1.52 1.02
C LEU A 140 -1.04 2.98 1.44
N ARG A 141 0.07 3.69 1.55
CA ARG A 141 0.11 5.13 1.80
C ARG A 141 0.50 5.86 0.51
N VAL A 142 -0.32 6.84 0.14
CA VAL A 142 -0.07 7.75 -0.98
C VAL A 142 0.03 9.15 -0.41
N VAL A 143 1.09 9.86 -0.74
CA VAL A 143 1.35 11.22 -0.27
C VAL A 143 1.76 12.09 -1.46
N SER A 144 1.14 13.25 -1.61
CA SER A 144 1.48 14.17 -2.70
C SER A 144 1.42 15.62 -2.23
N GLY A 145 2.35 16.44 -2.73
CA GLY A 145 2.29 17.87 -2.52
C GLY A 145 1.33 18.56 -3.49
N LYS A 146 1.44 19.89 -3.57
CA LYS A 146 0.62 20.67 -4.50
C LYS A 146 1.02 20.34 -5.95
N PRO A 147 0.09 20.47 -6.90
CA PRO A 147 0.44 20.48 -8.32
C PRO A 147 1.47 21.58 -8.61
N GLY A 148 2.47 21.25 -9.43
CA GLY A 148 3.56 22.17 -9.75
C GLY A 148 4.81 21.42 -10.22
N PRO A 149 5.87 22.16 -10.58
CA PRO A 149 7.14 21.54 -10.94
C PRO A 149 7.74 20.82 -9.71
N PRO A 150 8.38 19.66 -9.90
CA PRO A 150 9.09 19.01 -8.80
C PRO A 150 10.28 19.88 -8.34
N PRO A 151 10.80 19.66 -7.12
CA PRO A 151 12.02 20.31 -6.67
C PRO A 151 13.17 20.15 -7.67
N ALA A 152 13.96 21.19 -7.85
CA ALA A 152 15.08 21.20 -8.81
C ALA A 152 16.13 20.10 -8.55
N SER A 153 16.16 19.51 -7.34
CA SER A 153 16.99 18.36 -7.02
C SER A 153 16.55 17.06 -7.71
N LEU A 154 15.30 16.96 -8.15
CA LEU A 154 14.73 15.84 -8.90
C LEU A 154 14.76 16.06 -10.41
N ALA A 155 14.86 17.33 -10.85
CA ALA A 155 15.01 17.64 -12.26
C ALA A 155 16.35 17.06 -12.78
N PRO A 156 16.36 16.26 -13.86
CA PRO A 156 17.59 15.77 -14.44
C PRO A 156 18.46 16.95 -14.84
N ARG A 157 19.71 16.98 -14.34
CA ARG A 157 20.69 17.96 -14.81
C ARG A 157 21.06 17.59 -16.23
N ILE A 158 20.52 18.30 -17.21
CA ILE A 158 20.95 18.20 -18.59
C ILE A 158 22.41 18.68 -18.62
N PRO A 159 23.41 17.82 -18.90
CA PRO A 159 24.76 18.30 -19.09
C PRO A 159 24.76 19.26 -20.27
N THR A 160 25.16 20.51 -20.03
CA THR A 160 25.40 21.45 -21.10
C THR A 160 26.71 21.04 -21.76
N PHE A 161 26.64 20.34 -22.89
CA PHE A 161 27.80 20.13 -23.72
C PHE A 161 28.08 21.44 -24.47
N GLU A 162 29.14 22.15 -24.09
CA GLU A 162 29.69 23.18 -24.97
C GLU A 162 30.21 22.49 -26.23
N ILE A 163 29.58 22.77 -27.37
CA ILE A 163 30.07 22.32 -28.67
C ILE A 163 31.34 23.14 -28.95
N PRO A 164 32.53 22.52 -29.06
CA PRO A 164 33.75 23.26 -29.37
C PRO A 164 33.58 23.97 -30.72
N LYS A 165 33.86 25.28 -30.75
CA LYS A 165 33.83 26.10 -31.96
C LYS A 165 34.75 25.44 -33.01
N PRO A 166 34.26 25.08 -34.21
CA PRO A 166 35.11 24.46 -35.22
C PRO A 166 36.22 25.44 -35.64
N PRO A 167 37.45 24.97 -35.85
CA PRO A 167 38.62 25.81 -36.15
C PRO A 167 38.59 26.47 -37.54
N PHE A 168 37.53 26.29 -38.33
CA PHE A 168 37.46 26.72 -39.73
C PHE A 168 36.50 27.89 -39.97
N ALA A 169 36.09 28.61 -38.92
CA ALA A 169 35.39 29.89 -39.07
C ALA A 169 36.41 31.04 -39.07
N GLY A 170 37.12 31.20 -40.19
CA GLY A 170 38.08 32.27 -40.46
C GLY A 170 38.17 32.54 -41.95
#